data_AF-A0A3S9SKY7-F1
#
_entry.id   AF-A0A3S9SKY7-F1
#
_cell.length_a   1.000
_cell.length_b   1.000
_cell.length_c   1.000
_cell.angle_alpha   90.00
_cell.angle_beta   90.00
_cell.angle_gamma   90.00
#
_symmetry.space_group_name_H-M   'P 1'
#
loop_
_entity.id
_entity.type
_entity.pdbx_description
1 polymer ?
#
loop_
_entity_poly.entity_id
_entity_poly.type
_entity_poly.pdbx_seq_one_letter_code
_entity_poly.pdbx_strand_id
1 'polypeptide(L)'
;MNHSELSIHIENFHQSFANRNLEDYLLALYALLQSQQDAAFTPALCLSLLQEAFTAPPAQFNEQWLLIRQMPDEQLKTSDPWQYACDVIIFQVAELHRMRGQELQNELRHYGIVSETGYSWYNFDPLTLLECGAHGLEDSLGEEAAIAGDWSLLGDLLDLGRYYE
;
A
#
# COMPACT_ATOMS: atom_id res chain seq x y z
N MET A 1 -3.65 13.00 14.71
CA MET A 1 -4.27 12.57 13.46
C MET A 1 -5.15 11.38 13.77
N ASN A 2 -6.45 11.47 13.54
CA ASN A 2 -7.38 10.35 13.58
C ASN A 2 -7.57 9.77 12.16
N HIS A 3 -8.37 8.70 12.02
CA HIS A 3 -8.60 8.08 10.72
C HIS A 3 -9.36 9.01 9.77
N SER A 4 -10.34 9.79 10.25
CA SER A 4 -11.05 10.81 9.45
C SER A 4 -10.11 11.84 8.81
N GLU A 5 -9.18 12.38 9.59
CA GLU A 5 -8.17 13.32 9.12
C GLU A 5 -7.24 12.67 8.07
N LEU A 6 -6.87 11.40 8.26
CA LEU A 6 -6.04 10.65 7.31
C LEU A 6 -6.74 10.47 5.97
N SER A 7 -8.01 10.04 5.96
CA SER A 7 -8.76 9.81 4.72
C SER A 7 -8.99 11.12 3.96
N ILE A 8 -9.32 12.21 4.65
CA ILE A 8 -9.43 13.54 4.01
C ILE A 8 -8.10 13.92 3.33
N HIS A 9 -6.96 13.65 3.96
CA HIS A 9 -5.65 13.92 3.34
C HIS A 9 -5.41 13.06 2.09
N ILE A 10 -5.72 11.77 2.16
CA ILE A 10 -5.54 10.81 1.05
C ILE A 10 -6.47 11.14 -0.10
N GLU A 11 -7.76 11.39 0.16
CA GLU A 11 -8.73 11.81 -0.85
C GLU A 11 -8.22 13.04 -1.60
N ASN A 12 -7.65 14.04 -0.92
CA ASN A 12 -7.14 15.23 -1.59
C ASN A 12 -5.95 14.98 -2.56
N PHE A 13 -5.37 13.77 -2.61
CA PHE A 13 -4.31 13.44 -3.56
C PHE A 13 -4.79 13.51 -5.02
N HIS A 14 -6.04 13.18 -5.32
CA HIS A 14 -6.57 13.25 -6.71
C HIS A 14 -6.55 14.67 -7.29
N GLN A 15 -6.49 15.70 -6.44
CA GLN A 15 -6.41 17.10 -6.87
C GLN A 15 -5.00 17.48 -7.35
N SER A 16 -3.98 16.77 -6.87
CA SER A 16 -2.57 17.11 -7.07
C SER A 16 -1.82 16.09 -7.94
N PHE A 17 -2.29 14.86 -8.02
CA PHE A 17 -1.60 13.77 -8.68
C PHE A 17 -2.50 13.04 -9.68
N ALA A 18 -1.93 12.72 -10.84
CA ALA A 18 -2.53 11.75 -11.74
C ALA A 18 -2.19 10.33 -11.29
N ASN A 19 -3.06 9.38 -11.62
CA ASN A 19 -2.78 7.97 -11.38
C ASN A 19 -1.51 7.51 -12.13
N ARG A 20 -0.87 6.49 -11.56
CA ARG A 20 0.34 5.84 -12.09
C ARG A 20 0.15 4.32 -12.11
N ASN A 21 0.98 3.60 -12.84
CA ASN A 21 1.08 2.15 -12.66
C ASN A 21 1.35 1.82 -11.18
N LEU A 22 0.54 0.94 -10.59
CA LEU A 22 0.60 0.61 -9.17
C LEU A 22 1.93 -0.05 -8.77
N GLU A 23 2.49 -0.93 -9.61
CA GLU A 23 3.78 -1.56 -9.31
C GLU A 23 4.91 -0.53 -9.29
N ASP A 24 4.92 0.41 -10.25
CA ASP A 24 5.90 1.50 -10.24
C ASP A 24 5.76 2.41 -9.01
N TYR A 25 4.52 2.69 -8.58
CA TYR A 25 4.26 3.47 -7.37
C TYR A 25 4.77 2.76 -6.12
N LEU A 26 4.46 1.47 -5.97
CA LEU A 26 4.91 0.66 -4.84
C LEU A 26 6.44 0.49 -4.83
N LEU A 27 7.09 0.33 -6.00
CA LEU A 27 8.55 0.32 -6.12
C LEU A 27 9.18 1.67 -5.74
N ALA A 28 8.54 2.78 -6.08
CA ALA A 28 8.98 4.11 -5.67
C ALA A 28 8.82 4.29 -4.15
N LEU A 29 7.67 3.91 -3.60
CA LEU A 29 7.40 3.95 -2.17
C LEU A 29 8.40 3.09 -1.37
N TYR A 30 8.69 1.88 -1.86
CA TYR A 30 9.72 1.02 -1.27
C TYR A 30 11.08 1.72 -1.21
N ALA A 31 11.53 2.33 -2.32
CA ALA A 31 12.79 3.06 -2.38
C ALA A 31 12.86 4.21 -1.35
N LEU A 32 11.75 4.93 -1.20
CA LEU A 32 11.63 6.01 -0.21
C LEU A 32 11.71 5.45 1.21
N LEU A 33 11.02 4.35 1.51
CA LEU A 33 11.06 3.69 2.82
C LEU A 33 12.46 3.22 3.22
N GLN A 34 13.25 2.70 2.26
CA GLN A 34 14.63 2.28 2.53
C GLN A 34 15.51 3.44 3.04
N SER A 35 15.18 4.68 2.66
CA SER A 35 15.90 5.88 3.15
C SER A 35 15.42 6.34 4.54
N GLN A 36 14.40 5.70 5.11
CA GLN A 36 13.75 6.10 6.37
C GLN A 36 13.88 5.05 7.49
N GLN A 37 14.72 4.03 7.33
CA GLN A 37 14.84 2.92 8.30
C GLN A 37 15.11 3.41 9.74
N ASP A 38 15.98 4.42 9.89
CA ASP A 38 16.32 4.98 11.20
C ASP A 38 15.44 6.18 11.61
N ALA A 39 14.49 6.59 10.76
CA ALA A 39 13.65 7.74 11.02
C ALA A 39 12.52 7.39 11.99
N ALA A 40 12.26 8.28 12.94
CA ALA A 40 11.07 8.19 13.78
C ALA A 40 9.82 8.38 12.92
N PHE A 41 8.91 7.42 12.99
CA PHE A 41 7.65 7.52 12.27
C PHE A 41 6.83 8.72 12.75
N THR A 42 6.20 9.42 11.80
CA THR A 42 5.11 10.35 12.08
C THR A 42 4.06 10.23 10.99
N PRO A 43 2.78 10.55 11.27
CA PRO A 43 1.74 10.58 10.25
C PRO A 43 2.05 11.54 9.09
N ALA A 44 2.68 12.68 9.39
CA ALA A 44 3.10 13.64 8.37
C ALA A 44 4.20 13.05 7.46
N LEU A 45 5.15 12.30 8.03
CA LEU A 45 6.15 11.57 7.26
C LEU A 45 5.48 10.54 6.35
N CYS A 46 4.56 9.73 6.89
CA CYS A 46 3.80 8.74 6.11
C CYS A 46 3.12 9.39 4.89
N LEU A 47 2.34 10.46 5.10
CA LEU A 47 1.68 11.20 4.03
C LEU A 47 2.68 11.75 3.00
N SER A 48 3.82 12.30 3.46
CA SER A 48 4.83 12.83 2.55
C SER A 48 5.44 11.76 1.65
N LEU A 49 5.69 10.55 2.18
CA LEU A 49 6.20 9.42 1.41
C LEU A 49 5.17 8.93 0.39
N LEU A 50 3.89 8.84 0.78
CA LEU A 50 2.79 8.47 -0.12
C LEU A 50 2.66 9.47 -1.28
N GLN A 51 2.80 10.77 -1.00
CA GLN A 51 2.77 11.82 -2.02
C GLN A 51 3.99 11.76 -2.95
N GLU A 52 5.18 11.61 -2.38
CA GLU A 52 6.43 11.58 -3.15
C GLU A 52 6.48 10.37 -4.10
N ALA A 53 5.93 9.23 -3.69
CA ALA A 53 5.86 8.00 -4.51
C ALA A 53 5.11 8.17 -5.84
N PHE A 54 4.21 9.16 -5.97
CA PHE A 54 3.55 9.44 -7.25
C PHE A 54 4.53 9.86 -8.36
N THR A 55 5.62 10.52 -8.01
CA THR A 55 6.57 11.09 -9.00
C THR A 55 8.01 10.60 -8.85
N ALA A 56 8.34 9.98 -7.71
CA ALA A 56 9.66 9.41 -7.46
C ALA A 56 10.03 8.29 -8.45
N PRO A 57 11.32 8.11 -8.75
CA PRO A 57 11.78 6.99 -9.58
C PRO A 57 11.54 5.65 -8.86
N PRO A 58 11.04 4.61 -9.56
CA PRO A 58 10.82 3.31 -8.95
C PRO A 58 12.16 2.61 -8.67
N ALA A 59 12.25 1.87 -7.56
CA ALA A 59 13.34 0.93 -7.35
C ALA A 59 13.39 -0.12 -8.48
N GLN A 60 14.55 -0.74 -8.66
CA GLN A 60 14.64 -1.93 -9.51
C GLN A 60 13.90 -3.09 -8.84
N PHE A 61 13.01 -3.73 -9.61
CA PHE A 61 12.36 -4.97 -9.19
C PHE A 61 13.40 -6.06 -8.97
N ASN A 62 13.31 -6.76 -7.83
CA ASN A 62 14.15 -7.92 -7.54
C ASN A 62 13.38 -9.21 -7.83
N GLU A 63 13.86 -10.01 -8.79
CA GLU A 63 13.23 -11.28 -9.17
C GLU A 63 13.06 -12.27 -8.00
N GLN A 64 13.91 -12.19 -6.97
CA GLN A 64 13.79 -13.04 -5.78
C GLN A 64 12.50 -12.76 -4.99
N TRP A 65 11.89 -11.58 -5.14
CA TRP A 65 10.60 -11.26 -4.53
C TRP A 65 9.48 -12.15 -5.05
N LEU A 66 9.62 -12.77 -6.24
CA LEU A 66 8.65 -13.75 -6.74
C LEU A 66 8.55 -15.01 -5.87
N LEU A 67 9.54 -15.27 -5.01
CA LEU A 67 9.50 -16.36 -4.03
C LEU A 67 8.54 -16.06 -2.87
N ILE A 68 8.19 -14.78 -2.67
CA ILE A 68 7.24 -14.35 -1.64
C ILE A 68 5.83 -14.58 -2.20
N ARG A 69 5.10 -15.47 -1.52
CA ARG A 69 3.75 -15.92 -1.91
C ARG A 69 2.71 -15.74 -0.81
N GLN A 70 3.10 -15.19 0.34
CA GLN A 70 2.23 -14.96 1.48
C GLN A 70 2.46 -13.54 1.99
N MET A 71 1.39 -12.94 2.48
CA MET A 71 1.46 -11.69 3.26
C MET A 71 2.34 -11.89 4.50
N PRO A 72 3.08 -10.85 4.94
CA PRO A 72 3.80 -10.88 6.20
C PRO A 72 2.86 -11.20 7.37
N ASP A 73 3.40 -11.85 8.40
CA ASP A 73 2.62 -12.23 9.56
C ASP A 73 2.30 -11.03 10.49
N GLU A 74 1.23 -11.17 11.26
CA GLU A 74 0.81 -10.18 12.28
C GLU A 74 1.85 -10.02 13.41
N GLN A 75 2.73 -11.01 13.60
CA GLN A 75 3.77 -10.90 14.62
C GLN A 75 4.79 -9.84 14.20
N LEU A 76 5.19 -9.83 12.93
CA LEU A 76 6.13 -8.88 12.34
C LEU A 76 5.61 -7.45 12.49
N LYS A 77 4.30 -7.24 12.28
CA LYS A 77 3.65 -5.95 12.51
C LYS A 77 3.94 -5.35 13.88
N THR A 78 4.04 -6.18 14.92
CA THR A 78 4.33 -5.72 16.29
C THR A 78 5.83 -5.69 16.63
N SER A 79 6.60 -6.65 16.11
CA SER A 79 8.03 -6.76 16.44
C SER A 79 8.92 -5.84 15.62
N ASP A 80 8.56 -5.60 14.37
CA ASP A 80 9.25 -4.71 13.43
C ASP A 80 8.24 -4.11 12.43
N PRO A 81 7.49 -3.05 12.85
CA PRO A 81 6.47 -2.42 12.01
C PRO A 81 7.03 -1.86 10.69
N TRP A 82 8.30 -1.46 10.65
CA TRP A 82 8.95 -0.95 9.44
C TRP A 82 9.20 -2.07 8.44
N GLN A 83 9.73 -3.20 8.90
CA GLN A 83 9.92 -4.37 8.05
C GLN A 83 8.58 -4.93 7.59
N TYR A 84 7.55 -4.91 8.45
CA TYR A 84 6.19 -5.26 8.05
C TYR A 84 5.70 -4.42 6.87
N ALA A 85 5.79 -3.08 6.95
CA ALA A 85 5.40 -2.20 5.85
C ALA A 85 6.19 -2.48 4.55
N CYS A 86 7.51 -2.73 4.68
CA CYS A 86 8.34 -3.12 3.53
C CYS A 86 7.88 -4.44 2.91
N ASP A 87 7.60 -5.46 3.73
CA ASP A 87 7.20 -6.78 3.27
C ASP A 87 5.80 -6.78 2.63
N VAL A 88 4.87 -5.94 3.12
CA VAL A 88 3.58 -5.71 2.44
C VAL A 88 3.81 -5.15 1.04
N ILE A 89 4.65 -4.12 0.90
CA ILE A 89 4.97 -3.53 -0.41
C ILE A 89 5.60 -4.57 -1.34
N ILE A 90 6.60 -5.29 -0.86
CA ILE A 90 7.30 -6.32 -1.64
C ILE A 90 6.32 -7.42 -2.09
N PHE A 91 5.45 -7.89 -1.19
CA PHE A 91 4.43 -8.88 -1.52
C PHE A 91 3.51 -8.36 -2.63
N GLN A 92 2.97 -7.16 -2.50
CA GLN A 92 2.07 -6.58 -3.49
C GLN A 92 2.75 -6.35 -4.85
N VAL A 93 4.01 -5.92 -4.85
CA VAL A 93 4.81 -5.80 -6.07
C VAL A 93 5.00 -7.17 -6.73
N ALA A 94 5.31 -8.22 -5.97
CA ALA A 94 5.45 -9.57 -6.49
C ALA A 94 4.13 -10.12 -7.07
N GLU A 95 3.00 -9.83 -6.42
CA GLU A 95 1.66 -10.16 -6.90
C GLU A 95 1.35 -9.47 -8.23
N LEU A 96 1.47 -8.15 -8.28
CA LEU A 96 1.23 -7.36 -9.49
C LEU A 96 2.09 -7.85 -10.65
N HIS A 97 3.36 -8.17 -10.37
CA HIS A 97 4.27 -8.68 -11.37
C HIS A 97 3.82 -10.03 -11.95
N ARG A 98 3.33 -10.96 -11.09
CA ARG A 98 2.76 -12.24 -11.53
C ARG A 98 1.50 -12.07 -12.36
N MET A 99 0.63 -11.14 -11.98
CA MET A 99 -0.63 -10.88 -12.67
C MET A 99 -0.46 -10.16 -14.03
N ARG A 100 0.75 -9.67 -14.36
CA ARG A 100 1.05 -9.06 -15.67
C ARG A 100 0.82 -10.08 -16.80
N GLY A 101 0.07 -9.65 -17.81
CA GLY A 101 -0.28 -10.52 -18.94
C GLY A 101 -1.31 -11.59 -18.64
N GLN A 102 -1.90 -11.56 -17.43
CA GLN A 102 -2.89 -12.52 -16.95
C GLN A 102 -4.10 -11.76 -16.39
N GLU A 103 -4.32 -11.77 -15.07
CA GLU A 103 -5.50 -11.21 -14.42
C GLU A 103 -5.62 -9.69 -14.62
N LEU A 104 -4.50 -8.95 -14.75
CA LEU A 104 -4.53 -7.51 -15.03
C LEU A 104 -5.11 -7.17 -16.41
N GLN A 105 -5.17 -8.12 -17.34
CA GLN A 105 -5.80 -7.92 -18.65
C GLN A 105 -7.33 -8.07 -18.60
N ASN A 106 -7.89 -8.55 -17.49
CA ASN A 106 -9.34 -8.62 -17.32
C ASN A 106 -9.90 -7.18 -17.22
N GLU A 107 -10.72 -6.79 -18.20
CA GLU A 107 -11.40 -5.48 -18.21
C GLU A 107 -12.39 -5.33 -17.06
N LEU A 108 -12.88 -6.46 -16.52
CA LEU A 108 -13.79 -6.54 -15.38
C LEU A 108 -13.06 -6.67 -14.04
N ARG A 109 -11.72 -6.52 -13.99
CA ARG A 109 -10.95 -6.71 -12.75
C ARG A 109 -11.37 -5.82 -11.59
N HIS A 110 -11.99 -4.69 -11.88
CA HIS A 110 -12.52 -3.76 -10.88
C HIS A 110 -13.72 -4.31 -10.09
N TYR A 111 -14.30 -5.45 -10.50
CA TYR A 111 -15.28 -6.21 -9.71
C TYR A 111 -14.62 -7.19 -8.73
N GLY A 112 -13.30 -7.14 -8.60
CA GLY A 112 -12.52 -8.08 -7.82
C GLY A 112 -11.96 -9.22 -8.68
N ILE A 113 -10.70 -9.54 -8.45
CA ILE A 113 -10.05 -10.77 -8.91
C ILE A 113 -9.40 -11.48 -7.73
N VAL A 114 -9.09 -12.76 -7.91
CA VAL A 114 -8.24 -13.52 -6.99
C VAL A 114 -6.96 -13.85 -7.73
N SER A 115 -5.81 -13.50 -7.15
CA SER A 115 -4.51 -13.79 -7.71
C SER A 115 -4.19 -15.29 -7.67
N GLU A 116 -3.17 -15.73 -8.41
CA GLU A 116 -2.70 -17.13 -8.37
C GLU A 116 -2.24 -17.61 -6.97
N THR A 117 -1.96 -16.69 -6.03
CA THR A 117 -1.60 -17.00 -4.64
C THR A 117 -2.82 -17.05 -3.71
N GLY A 118 -4.03 -16.77 -4.22
CA GLY A 118 -5.29 -16.87 -3.49
C GLY A 118 -5.74 -15.59 -2.79
N TYR A 119 -5.13 -14.45 -3.10
CA TYR A 119 -5.44 -13.16 -2.48
C TYR A 119 -6.40 -12.34 -3.35
N SER A 120 -7.41 -11.72 -2.74
CA SER A 120 -8.37 -10.85 -3.44
C SER A 120 -7.79 -9.48 -3.76
N TRP A 121 -8.12 -8.93 -4.92
CA TRP A 121 -7.70 -7.59 -5.34
C TRP A 121 -8.85 -6.84 -5.99
N TYR A 122 -9.08 -5.60 -5.57
CA TYR A 122 -10.09 -4.70 -6.13
C TYR A 122 -9.45 -3.43 -6.74
N ASN A 123 -8.34 -2.97 -6.16
CA ASN A 123 -7.72 -1.69 -6.50
C ASN A 123 -6.39 -1.89 -7.22
N PHE A 124 -6.24 -1.24 -8.38
CA PHE A 124 -5.14 -1.47 -9.34
C PHE A 124 -4.39 -0.21 -9.74
N ASP A 125 -4.67 0.90 -9.05
CA ASP A 125 -3.95 2.15 -9.17
C ASP A 125 -3.73 2.78 -7.78
N PRO A 126 -2.74 3.66 -7.63
CA PRO A 126 -2.39 4.21 -6.32
C PRO A 126 -3.51 5.00 -5.65
N LEU A 127 -4.30 5.78 -6.40
CA LEU A 127 -5.37 6.58 -5.79
C LEU A 127 -6.45 5.69 -5.20
N THR A 128 -6.97 4.72 -5.98
CA THR A 128 -7.99 3.78 -5.48
C THR A 128 -7.47 2.92 -4.33
N LEU A 129 -6.22 2.44 -4.42
CA LEU A 129 -5.60 1.67 -3.35
C LEU A 129 -5.57 2.46 -2.03
N LEU A 130 -5.12 3.72 -2.08
CA LEU A 130 -5.00 4.53 -0.87
C LEU A 130 -6.36 4.96 -0.32
N GLU A 131 -7.29 5.37 -1.19
CA GLU A 131 -8.64 5.79 -0.79
C GLU A 131 -9.39 4.62 -0.11
N CYS A 132 -9.47 3.46 -0.77
CA CYS A 132 -10.11 2.27 -0.19
C CYS A 132 -9.39 1.79 1.07
N GLY A 133 -8.06 1.91 1.14
CA GLY A 133 -7.30 1.57 2.34
C GLY A 133 -7.65 2.46 3.53
N ALA A 134 -7.82 3.76 3.29
CA ALA A 134 -8.14 4.74 4.32
C ALA A 134 -9.57 4.53 4.86
N HIS A 135 -10.55 4.35 3.95
CA HIS A 135 -11.93 4.02 4.33
C HIS A 135 -12.03 2.66 5.03
N GLY A 136 -11.31 1.64 4.56
CA GLY A 136 -11.27 0.34 5.22
C GLY A 136 -10.73 0.40 6.65
N LEU A 137 -9.75 1.28 6.91
CA LEU A 137 -9.25 1.54 8.26
C LEU A 137 -10.29 2.28 9.12
N GLU A 138 -10.97 3.28 8.58
CA GLU A 138 -12.07 3.99 9.26
C GLU A 138 -13.20 3.06 9.67
N ASP A 139 -13.66 2.22 8.75
CA ASP A 139 -14.77 1.29 9.01
C ASP A 139 -14.38 0.21 10.03
N SER A 140 -13.10 -0.19 10.04
CA SER A 140 -12.60 -1.23 10.94
C SER A 140 -12.28 -0.72 12.35
N LEU A 141 -11.76 0.51 12.48
CA LEU A 141 -11.21 1.05 13.73
C LEU A 141 -12.00 2.23 14.30
N GLY A 142 -12.84 2.87 13.49
CA GLY A 142 -13.62 4.05 13.80
C GLY A 142 -12.96 5.36 13.36
N GLU A 143 -13.74 6.25 12.75
CA GLU A 143 -13.32 7.56 12.20
C GLU A 143 -12.50 8.41 13.20
N GLU A 144 -12.93 8.44 14.47
CA GLU A 144 -12.32 9.26 15.53
C GLU A 144 -11.18 8.55 16.27
N ALA A 145 -10.90 7.28 15.95
CA ALA A 145 -9.79 6.57 16.56
C ALA A 145 -8.46 7.17 16.11
N ALA A 146 -7.50 7.24 17.05
CA ALA A 146 -6.15 7.68 16.72
C ALA A 146 -5.48 6.64 15.83
N ILE A 147 -4.86 7.10 14.75
CA ILE A 147 -4.06 6.23 13.88
C ILE A 147 -2.84 5.68 14.63
N ALA A 148 -2.31 4.55 14.15
CA ALA A 148 -1.08 3.98 14.69
C ALA A 148 0.08 4.99 14.62
N GLY A 149 0.86 5.04 15.70
CA GLY A 149 2.02 5.93 15.86
C GLY A 149 3.32 5.35 15.31
N ASP A 150 3.25 4.32 14.49
CA ASP A 150 4.39 3.61 13.90
C ASP A 150 4.10 3.17 12.46
N TRP A 151 5.06 2.49 11.84
CA TRP A 151 5.01 2.07 10.45
C TRP A 151 3.92 1.02 10.15
N SER A 152 3.27 0.42 11.16
CA SER A 152 2.16 -0.52 10.92
C SER A 152 1.02 0.15 10.17
N LEU A 153 0.83 1.46 10.38
CA LEU A 153 -0.18 2.25 9.67
C LEU A 153 -0.04 2.09 8.15
N LEU A 154 1.18 2.16 7.63
CA LEU A 154 1.44 2.09 6.20
C LEU A 154 1.18 0.69 5.65
N GLY A 155 1.64 -0.34 6.36
CA GLY A 155 1.37 -1.73 5.96
C GLY A 155 -0.12 -2.05 5.93
N ASP A 156 -0.87 -1.64 6.97
CA ASP A 156 -2.31 -1.88 7.06
C ASP A 156 -3.08 -1.09 6.00
N LEU A 157 -2.70 0.18 5.76
CA LEU A 157 -3.29 1.02 4.72
C LEU A 157 -3.17 0.34 3.35
N LEU A 158 -1.97 -0.15 3.01
CA LEU A 158 -1.73 -0.79 1.73
C LEU A 158 -2.43 -2.15 1.62
N ASP A 159 -2.43 -2.97 2.67
CA ASP A 159 -3.09 -4.27 2.62
C ASP A 159 -4.62 -4.13 2.54
N LEU A 160 -5.25 -3.30 3.37
CA LEU A 160 -6.67 -3.00 3.23
C LEU A 160 -6.97 -2.40 1.87
N GLY A 161 -6.13 -1.48 1.41
CA GLY A 161 -6.25 -0.84 0.11
C GLY A 161 -6.25 -1.81 -1.06
N ARG A 162 -5.64 -2.99 -0.92
CA ARG A 162 -5.68 -4.05 -1.94
C ARG A 162 -7.07 -4.66 -2.07
N TYR A 163 -7.73 -4.97 -0.94
CA TYR A 163 -8.89 -5.87 -0.92
C TYR A 163 -10.21 -5.25 -0.43
N TYR A 164 -10.20 -4.01 0.07
CA TYR A 164 -11.41 -3.26 0.42
C TYR A 164 -12.06 -2.70 -0.85
N GLU A 165 -13.39 -2.82 -0.97
CA GLU A 165 -14.21 -2.39 -2.12
C GLU A 165 -14.85 -1.03 -1.86
#